data_AF-A0A8A2VFM2-F1
#
_entry.id   AF-A0A8A2VFM2-F1
#
_cell.length_a   1.000
_cell.length_b   1.000
_cell.length_c   1.000
_cell.angle_alpha   90.00
_cell.angle_beta   90.00
_cell.angle_gamma   90.00
#
_symmetry.space_group_name_H-M   'P 1'
#
loop_
_entity.id
_entity.type
_entity.pdbx_description
1 polymer ?
#
loop_
_entity_poly.entity_id
_entity_poly.type
_entity_poly.pdbx_seq_one_letter_code
_entity_poly.pdbx_strand_id
1 'polypeptide(L)' 'MSSEDDASADPGEYEALEDADVTMRENDHGLHIADDEITGVSSQGQTPAEALRNLAEAVRSYREATDDDPGDDWL' A
#
# COMPACT_ATOMS: atom_id res chain seq x y z
N MET A 1 17.97 -21.66 -9.23
CA MET A 1 18.28 -20.22 -9.25
C MET A 1 16.96 -19.48 -9.30
N SER A 2 16.45 -19.11 -8.14
CA SER A 2 15.55 -17.96 -7.94
C SER A 2 15.98 -17.40 -6.59
N SER A 3 16.32 -16.12 -6.56
CA SER A 3 16.87 -15.46 -5.39
C SER A 3 15.75 -15.20 -4.38
N GLU A 4 15.62 -16.07 -3.40
CA GLU A 4 15.17 -15.64 -2.07
C GLU A 4 16.26 -14.70 -1.50
N ASP A 5 15.87 -13.60 -0.83
CA ASP A 5 16.71 -12.51 -0.27
C ASP A 5 16.95 -11.26 -1.16
N ASP A 6 15.87 -10.56 -1.50
CA ASP A 6 15.81 -9.09 -1.36
C ASP A 6 14.78 -8.87 -0.25
N ALA A 7 15.17 -8.33 0.91
CA ALA A 7 14.41 -8.38 2.15
C ALA A 7 12.91 -8.09 1.93
N SER A 8 12.09 -9.15 1.92
CA SER A 8 10.67 -9.07 1.61
C SER A 8 9.99 -8.36 2.77
N ALA A 9 9.84 -7.04 2.66
CA ALA A 9 9.04 -6.28 3.59
C ALA A 9 7.63 -6.90 3.58
N ASP A 10 7.13 -7.28 4.75
CA ASP A 10 5.87 -7.97 4.88
C ASP A 10 4.75 -6.94 5.09
N PRO A 11 3.76 -6.84 4.18
CA PRO A 11 2.64 -5.93 4.38
C PRO A 11 1.87 -6.23 5.68
N GLY A 12 1.89 -7.46 6.18
CA GLY A 12 1.26 -7.86 7.43
C GLY A 12 1.87 -7.22 8.69
N GLU A 13 3.01 -6.53 8.59
CA GLU A 13 3.57 -5.73 9.70
C GLU A 13 2.78 -4.44 9.97
N TYR A 14 1.90 -4.03 9.05
CA TYR A 14 1.11 -2.81 9.15
C TYR A 14 -0.37 -3.13 9.36
N GLU A 15 -0.95 -2.70 10.48
CA GLU A 15 -2.38 -2.88 10.80
C GLU A 15 -3.30 -2.39 9.67
N ALA A 16 -2.94 -1.27 9.02
CA ALA A 16 -3.70 -0.71 7.90
C ALA A 16 -3.74 -1.64 6.66
N LEU A 17 -2.80 -2.59 6.55
CA LEU A 17 -2.65 -3.49 5.42
C LEU A 17 -3.01 -4.95 5.75
N GLU A 18 -3.47 -5.26 6.96
CA GLU A 18 -3.83 -6.64 7.36
C GLU A 18 -4.86 -7.28 6.40
N ASP A 19 -5.80 -6.49 5.91
CA ASP A 19 -6.83 -6.90 4.96
C ASP A 19 -6.55 -6.45 3.51
N ALA A 20 -5.39 -5.87 3.22
CA ALA A 20 -5.06 -5.35 1.90
C ALA A 20 -4.56 -6.45 0.95
N ASP A 21 -4.88 -6.34 -0.34
CA ASP A 21 -4.28 -7.20 -1.38
C ASP A 21 -3.14 -6.41 -2.03
N VAL A 22 -1.93 -6.58 -1.48
CA VAL A 22 -0.77 -5.76 -1.83
C VAL A 22 0.07 -6.42 -2.92
N THR A 23 0.25 -5.73 -4.03
CA THR A 23 1.23 -6.08 -5.07
C THR A 23 2.42 -5.13 -5.05
N MET A 24 3.61 -5.64 -5.39
CA MET A 24 4.85 -4.86 -5.42
C MET A 24 5.44 -4.90 -6.83
N ARG A 25 5.82 -3.73 -7.36
CA ARG A 25 6.51 -3.60 -8.66
C ARG A 25 7.61 -2.54 -8.59
N GLU A 26 8.58 -2.64 -9.49
CA GLU A 26 9.61 -1.63 -9.67
C GLU A 26 9.38 -0.89 -11.00
N ASN A 27 9.59 0.42 -11.03
CA ASN A 27 9.51 1.22 -12.25
C ASN A 27 10.88 1.43 -12.91
N ASP A 28 10.90 2.02 -14.12
CA ASP A 28 12.13 2.29 -14.88
C ASP A 28 13.13 3.23 -14.18
N HIS A 29 12.72 3.86 -13.06
CA HIS A 29 13.55 4.75 -12.24
C HIS A 29 14.09 4.06 -10.99
N GLY A 30 13.82 2.77 -10.78
CA GLY A 30 14.26 2.00 -9.62
C GLY A 30 13.48 2.32 -8.34
N LEU A 31 12.25 2.83 -8.46
CA LEU A 31 11.36 3.00 -7.31
C LEU A 31 10.49 1.77 -7.14
N HIS A 32 10.34 1.34 -5.88
CA HIS A 32 9.38 0.33 -5.50
C HIS A 32 8.00 0.98 -5.35
N ILE A 33 7.00 0.37 -5.97
CA ILE A 33 5.61 0.77 -5.93
C ILE A 33 4.83 -0.36 -5.27
N ALA A 34 4.15 -0.04 -4.17
CA ALA A 34 3.20 -0.92 -3.51
C ALA A 34 1.79 -0.46 -3.88
N ASP A 35 0.99 -1.37 -4.43
CA ASP A 35 -0.37 -1.15 -4.90
C ASP A 35 -1.32 -1.99 -4.03
N ASP A 36 -2.35 -1.40 -3.42
CA ASP A 36 -3.45 -2.13 -2.77
C ASP A 36 -4.61 -2.30 -3.76
N GLU A 37 -4.82 -3.53 -4.24
CA GLU A 37 -5.82 -3.86 -5.26
C GLU A 37 -7.27 -3.71 -4.75
N ILE A 38 -7.47 -3.65 -3.43
CA ILE A 38 -8.81 -3.53 -2.83
C ILE A 38 -9.25 -2.06 -2.80
N THR A 39 -8.39 -1.17 -2.32
CA THR A 39 -8.70 0.27 -2.23
C THR A 39 -8.31 1.04 -3.49
N GLY A 40 -7.43 0.49 -4.32
CA GLY A 40 -6.81 1.18 -5.45
C GLY A 40 -5.76 2.21 -5.03
N VAL A 41 -5.39 2.26 -3.75
CA VAL A 41 -4.35 3.16 -3.23
C VAL A 41 -2.98 2.60 -3.61
N SER A 42 -2.11 3.48 -4.10
CA SER A 42 -0.73 3.13 -4.42
C SER A 42 0.24 4.06 -3.71
N SER A 43 1.41 3.55 -3.35
CA SER A 43 2.49 4.35 -2.78
C SER A 43 3.86 3.90 -3.25
N GLN A 44 4.86 4.78 -3.13
CA GLN A 44 6.21 4.55 -3.66
C GLN A 44 7.28 4.76 -2.59
N GLY A 45 8.41 4.06 -2.74
CA GLY A 45 9.57 4.17 -1.86
C GLY A 45 10.88 3.83 -2.57
N GLN A 46 12.00 4.29 -2.00
CA GLN A 46 13.34 3.91 -2.46
C GLN A 46 13.68 2.46 -2.12
N THR A 47 12.91 1.85 -1.23
CA THR A 47 12.99 0.45 -0.80
C THR A 47 11.59 -0.15 -0.69
N PRO A 48 11.44 -1.49 -0.74
CA PRO A 48 10.14 -2.15 -0.54
C PRO A 48 9.48 -1.77 0.79
N ALA A 49 10.28 -1.70 1.87
CA ALA A 49 9.80 -1.33 3.20
C ALA A 49 9.25 0.11 3.25
N GLU A 50 9.91 1.05 2.59
CA GLU A 50 9.40 2.43 2.49
C GLU A 50 8.13 2.51 1.66
N ALA A 51 8.03 1.76 0.56
CA ALA A 51 6.82 1.72 -0.25
C ALA A 51 5.63 1.20 0.57
N LEU A 52 5.82 0.12 1.35
CA LEU A 52 4.78 -0.42 2.23
C LEU A 52 4.42 0.52 3.38
N ARG A 53 5.41 1.15 4.03
CA ARG A 53 5.14 2.14 5.08
C ARG A 53 4.30 3.29 4.54
N ASN A 54 4.68 3.83 3.38
CA ASN A 54 3.96 4.92 2.77
C ASN A 54 2.58 4.47 2.26
N LEU A 55 2.41 3.21 1.84
CA LEU A 55 1.11 2.64 1.49
C LEU A 55 0.21 2.53 2.71
N ALA A 56 0.72 2.02 3.83
CA ALA A 56 -0.04 1.89 5.08
C ALA A 56 -0.59 3.25 5.56
N GLU A 57 0.21 4.31 5.50
CA GLU A 57 -0.25 5.67 5.82
C GLU A 57 -1.33 6.15 4.84
N ALA A 58 -1.16 5.91 3.54
CA ALA A 58 -2.12 6.30 2.53
C ALA A 58 -3.46 5.54 2.66
N VAL A 59 -3.42 4.22 2.89
CA VAL A 59 -4.61 3.39 3.11
C VAL A 59 -5.33 3.81 4.39
N ARG A 60 -4.59 4.10 5.47
CA ARG A 60 -5.18 4.64 6.70
C ARG A 60 -5.94 5.94 6.43
N SER A 61 -5.32 6.90 5.74
CA SER A 61 -5.97 8.16 5.40
C SER A 61 -7.17 7.96 4.46
N TYR A 62 -7.10 7.01 3.53
CA TYR A 62 -8.22 6.64 2.66
C TYR A 62 -9.42 6.10 3.47
N ARG A 63 -9.16 5.18 4.41
CA ARG A 63 -10.18 4.62 5.30
C ARG A 63 -10.78 5.70 6.20
N GLU A 64 -9.95 6.52 6.84
CA GLU A 64 -10.41 7.65 7.66
C GLU A 64 -11.31 8.61 6.87
N ALA A 65 -11.02 8.87 5.59
CA ALA A 65 -11.84 9.72 4.74
C ALA A 65 -13.14 9.04 4.23
N THR A 66 -13.14 7.72 4.09
CA THR A 66 -14.28 6.95 3.54
C THR A 66 -15.23 6.49 4.64
N ASP A 67 -14.72 6.18 5.85
CA ASP A 67 -15.52 5.81 7.01
C ASP A 67 -16.29 7.01 7.60
N ASP A 68 -15.80 8.24 7.39
CA ASP A 68 -16.46 9.48 7.81
C ASP A 68 -17.43 10.04 6.74
N ASP A 69 -17.73 9.25 5.69
CA ASP A 69 -18.79 9.57 4.73
C ASP A 69 -20.08 8.79 5.10
N PRO A 70 -21.01 9.37 5.89
CA PRO A 70 -22.38 8.89 5.94
C PRO A 70 -22.99 9.19 4.58
N GLY A 71 -22.81 8.26 3.65
CA GLY A 71 -22.93 8.47 2.22
C GLY A 71 -24.06 9.40 1.77
N ASP A 72 -23.72 10.21 0.77
CA ASP A 72 -24.68 10.75 -0.20
C ASP A 72 -25.95 11.38 0.40
N ASP A 73 -25.83 12.57 1.00
CA ASP A 73 -26.94 13.55 1.04
C ASP A 73 -26.62 14.77 0.15
N TRP A 74 -26.12 14.50 -1.05
CA TRP A 74 -25.86 15.50 -2.11
C TRP A 74 -26.56 15.18 -3.44
N LEU A 75 -27.76 14.58 -3.36
CA LEU A 75 -28.73 14.46 -4.46
C LEU A 75 -29.78 15.58 -4.44
#